data_AF-A0A0A7UYG5-F1
#
_entry.id   AF-A0A0A7UYG5-F1
#
_cell.length_a   1.000
_cell.length_b   1.000
_cell.length_c   1.000
_cell.angle_alpha   90.00
_cell.angle_beta   90.00
_cell.angle_gamma   90.00
#
_symmetry.space_group_name_H-M   'P 1'
#
loop_
_entity.id
_entity.type
_entity.pdbx_description
1 polymer ?
#
loop_
_entity_poly.entity_id
_entity_poly.type
_entity_poly.pdbx_seq_one_letter_code
_entity_poly.pdbx_strand_id
1 'polypeptide(L)'
;MVDEEEIIRVAELMKIDLEDHGEHVSRVKKMLEYFDILDQIDLSSEEIMSQQKSLNELRKDQFIPYDKKLIESLKNFREHYVRAPKMN
;
A
#
# COMPACT_ATOMS: atom_id res chain seq x y z
N MET A 1 -8.53 -3.12 -21.56
CA MET A 1 -9.41 -3.94 -20.71
C MET A 1 -8.49 -4.78 -19.86
N VAL A 2 -8.56 -4.64 -18.54
CA VAL A 2 -7.64 -5.34 -17.62
C VAL A 2 -7.97 -6.82 -17.65
N ASP A 3 -6.96 -7.64 -17.91
CA ASP A 3 -7.10 -9.10 -17.92
C ASP A 3 -6.91 -9.70 -16.51
N GLU A 4 -7.19 -11.00 -16.39
CA GLU A 4 -7.04 -11.70 -15.11
C GLU A 4 -5.56 -11.83 -14.69
N GLU A 5 -4.64 -11.95 -15.65
CA GLU A 5 -3.20 -12.07 -15.40
C GLU A 5 -2.64 -10.78 -14.78
N GLU A 6 -3.10 -9.61 -15.24
CA GLU A 6 -2.74 -8.31 -14.67
C GLU A 6 -3.22 -8.16 -13.22
N ILE A 7 -4.43 -8.63 -12.91
CA ILE A 7 -4.98 -8.59 -11.55
C ILE A 7 -4.15 -9.48 -10.61
N ILE A 8 -3.80 -10.69 -11.05
CA ILE A 8 -2.95 -11.60 -10.30
C ILE A 8 -1.56 -10.99 -10.09
N ARG A 9 -0.98 -10.41 -11.14
CA ARG A 9 0.34 -9.75 -11.08
C ARG A 9 0.35 -8.59 -10.09
N VAL A 10 -0.70 -7.78 -10.03
CA VAL A 10 -0.81 -6.70 -9.03
C VAL A 10 -0.90 -7.27 -7.61
N ALA A 11 -1.65 -8.34 -7.40
CA ALA A 11 -1.72 -9.00 -6.09
C ALA A 11 -0.35 -9.52 -5.63
N GLU A 12 0.44 -10.10 -6.54
CA GLU A 12 1.81 -10.54 -6.26
C GLU A 12 2.74 -9.38 -5.88
N LEU A 13 2.61 -8.23 -6.56
CA LEU A 13 3.35 -7.01 -6.21
C LEU A 13 2.99 -6.52 -4.81
N MET A 14 1.73 -6.70 -4.40
CA MET A 14 1.24 -6.38 -3.06
C MET A 14 1.55 -7.46 -2.01
N LYS A 15 2.20 -8.57 -2.39
CA LYS A 15 2.48 -9.73 -1.52
C LYS A 15 1.21 -10.36 -0.93
N ILE A 16 0.12 -10.32 -1.69
CA ILE A 16 -1.14 -10.98 -1.33
C ILE A 16 -1.19 -12.32 -2.05
N ASP A 17 -1.33 -13.39 -1.28
CA ASP A 17 -1.60 -14.72 -1.82
C ASP A 17 -3.11 -14.86 -2.02
N LEU A 18 -3.54 -15.17 -3.24
CA LEU A 18 -4.95 -15.27 -3.61
C LEU A 18 -5.28 -16.75 -3.83
N GLU A 19 -5.87 -17.40 -2.83
CA GLU A 19 -6.24 -18.82 -2.92
C GLU A 19 -7.41 -19.06 -3.91
N ASP A 20 -8.34 -18.10 -4.05
CA ASP A 20 -9.43 -18.12 -5.02
C ASP A 20 -9.40 -16.86 -5.91
N HIS A 21 -8.77 -16.98 -7.07
CA HIS A 21 -8.65 -15.86 -8.01
C HIS A 21 -10.01 -15.39 -8.56
N GLY A 22 -11.01 -16.26 -8.68
CA GLY A 22 -12.24 -15.99 -9.43
C GLY A 22 -13.12 -14.91 -8.79
N GLU A 23 -13.32 -14.97 -7.48
CA GLU A 23 -14.14 -13.97 -6.76
C GLU A 23 -13.46 -12.60 -6.76
N HIS A 24 -12.15 -12.56 -6.53
CA HIS A 24 -11.37 -11.32 -6.50
C HIS A 24 -11.31 -10.64 -7.86
N VAL A 25 -11.10 -11.42 -8.93
CA VAL A 25 -11.10 -10.91 -10.31
C VAL A 25 -12.44 -10.30 -10.67
N SER A 26 -13.55 -10.95 -10.33
CA SER A 26 -14.90 -10.43 -10.58
C SER A 26 -15.15 -9.10 -9.86
N ARG A 27 -14.70 -8.98 -8.60
CA ARG A 27 -14.82 -7.74 -7.81
C ARG A 27 -13.99 -6.61 -8.40
N VAL A 28 -12.74 -6.88 -8.76
CA VAL A 28 -11.85 -5.87 -9.36
C VAL A 28 -12.41 -5.38 -10.69
N LYS A 29 -12.92 -6.28 -11.54
CA LYS A 29 -13.58 -5.89 -12.81
C LYS A 29 -14.75 -4.94 -12.58
N LYS A 30 -15.63 -5.22 -11.62
CA LYS A 30 -16.74 -4.32 -11.26
C LYS A 30 -16.27 -2.95 -10.75
N MET A 31 -15.16 -2.92 -10.00
CA MET A 31 -14.57 -1.65 -9.54
C MET A 31 -14.02 -0.83 -10.71
N LEU A 32 -13.37 -1.48 -11.68
CA LEU A 32 -12.86 -0.83 -12.88
C LEU A 32 -13.99 -0.29 -13.75
N GLU A 33 -15.05 -1.07 -13.97
CA GLU A 33 -16.26 -0.61 -14.67
C GLU A 33 -16.87 0.62 -14.00
N TYR A 34 -16.82 0.70 -12.67
CA TYR A 34 -17.27 1.89 -11.95
C TYR A 34 -16.34 3.09 -12.18
N PHE A 35 -15.02 2.89 -12.23
CA PHE A 35 -14.08 3.96 -12.55
C PHE A 35 -14.22 4.47 -14.00
N ASP A 36 -14.56 3.60 -14.95
CA ASP A 36 -14.87 4.01 -16.32
C ASP A 36 -16.07 4.98 -16.39
N ILE A 37 -17.01 4.90 -15.43
CA ILE A 37 -18.11 5.88 -15.29
C ILE A 37 -17.59 7.21 -14.74
N LEU A 38 -16.68 7.17 -13.76
CA LEU A 38 -16.10 8.38 -13.17
C LEU A 38 -15.22 9.14 -14.17
N ASP A 39 -14.50 8.42 -15.04
CA ASP A 39 -13.66 9.02 -16.09
C ASP A 39 -14.44 9.82 -17.14
N GLN A 40 -15.77 9.67 -17.20
CA GLN A 40 -16.64 10.47 -18.08
C GLN A 40 -16.89 11.88 -17.55
N ILE A 41 -16.55 12.15 -16.28
CA ILE A 41 -16.76 13.44 -15.65
C ILE A 41 -15.65 14.41 -16.11
N ASP A 42 -16.04 15.60 -16.57
CA ASP A 42 -15.09 16.65 -16.95
C ASP A 42 -14.50 17.32 -15.71
N LEU A 43 -13.20 17.10 -15.48
CA LEU A 43 -12.43 17.67 -14.38
C LEU A 43 -11.42 18.74 -14.86
N SER A 44 -11.56 19.23 -16.10
CA SER A 44 -10.61 20.18 -16.70
C SER A 44 -10.47 21.51 -15.95
N SER A 45 -11.44 21.85 -15.11
CA SER A 45 -11.45 23.06 -14.29
C SER A 45 -11.10 22.84 -12.81
N GLU A 46 -10.89 21.58 -12.38
CA GLU A 46 -10.56 21.27 -11.00
C GLU A 46 -9.03 21.18 -10.80
N GLU A 47 -8.50 21.94 -9.83
CA GLU A 47 -7.11 21.81 -9.40
C GLU A 47 -6.97 20.61 -8.45
N ILE A 48 -6.02 19.71 -8.74
CA ILE A 48 -5.68 18.61 -7.84
C ILE A 48 -5.13 19.21 -6.53
N MET A 49 -5.93 19.12 -5.47
CA MET A 49 -5.51 19.55 -4.14
C MET A 49 -4.39 18.66 -3.61
N SER A 50 -3.15 19.10 -3.78
CA SER A 50 -2.01 18.50 -3.07
C SER A 50 -2.00 18.94 -1.62
N GLN A 51 -1.61 18.05 -0.70
CA GLN A 51 -1.43 18.42 0.69
C GLN A 51 -0.23 19.37 0.81
N GLN A 52 -0.51 20.67 0.88
CA GLN A 52 0.51 21.68 1.10
C GLN A 52 0.95 21.63 2.56
N LYS A 53 2.25 21.43 2.81
CA LYS A 53 2.87 21.63 4.12
C LYS A 53 3.68 22.90 4.12
N SER A 54 3.56 23.65 5.19
CA SER A 54 4.38 24.85 5.37
C SER A 54 5.84 24.47 5.60
N LEU A 55 6.77 25.26 5.07
CA LEU A 55 8.20 25.13 5.39
C LEU A 55 8.48 25.32 6.89
N ASN A 56 7.55 25.92 7.64
CA ASN A 56 7.66 26.07 9.08
C ASN A 56 7.37 24.76 9.86
N GLU A 57 6.83 23.72 9.21
CA GLU A 57 6.45 22.45 9.84
C GLU A 57 7.53 21.35 9.73
N LEU A 58 8.77 21.74 9.45
CA LEU A 58 9.88 20.78 9.36
C LEU A 58 10.26 20.23 10.74
N ARG A 59 10.64 18.94 10.76
CA ARG A 59 11.16 18.28 11.96
C ARG A 59 12.44 18.98 12.42
N LYS A 60 12.53 19.31 13.71
CA LYS A 60 13.75 19.83 14.34
C LYS A 60 14.85 18.76 14.39
N ASP A 61 16.10 19.17 14.23
CA ASP A 61 17.24 18.28 14.38
C ASP A 61 17.58 18.06 15.86
N GLN A 62 16.78 17.21 16.50
CA GLN A 62 16.92 16.89 17.92
C GLN A 62 16.85 15.37 18.10
N PHE A 63 17.73 14.84 18.95
CA PHE A 63 17.70 13.43 19.35
C PHE A 63 16.50 13.18 20.27
N ILE A 64 15.68 12.20 19.91
CA ILE A 64 14.57 11.72 20.73
C ILE A 64 14.87 10.25 21.04
N PRO A 65 15.15 9.89 22.31
CA PRO A 65 15.42 8.50 22.67
C PRO A 65 14.16 7.65 22.47
N TYR A 66 14.33 6.45 21.92
CA TYR A 66 13.27 5.47 21.80
C TYR A 66 13.35 4.53 23.01
N ASP A 67 12.34 4.57 23.88
CA ASP A 67 12.30 3.88 25.17
C ASP A 67 11.56 2.53 25.11
N LYS A 68 10.81 2.28 24.03
CA LYS A 68 10.03 1.05 23.88
C LYS A 68 10.92 -0.12 23.49
N LYS A 69 10.58 -1.29 24.02
CA LYS A 69 11.23 -2.54 23.67
C LYS A 69 10.65 -3.11 22.38
N LEU A 70 11.07 -2.54 21.25
CA LEU A 70 10.58 -2.88 19.89
C LEU A 70 10.53 -4.40 19.66
N ILE A 71 11.60 -5.09 20.03
CA ILE A 71 11.81 -6.52 19.75
C ILE A 71 10.78 -7.40 20.48
N GLU A 72 10.34 -7.01 21.68
CA GLU A 72 9.35 -7.78 22.44
C GLU A 72 7.96 -7.78 21.78
N SER A 73 7.69 -6.83 20.87
CA SER A 73 6.44 -6.77 20.10
C SER A 73 6.44 -7.67 18.86
N LEU A 74 7.60 -8.23 18.49
CA LEU A 74 7.75 -9.00 17.26
C LEU A 74 7.39 -10.47 17.46
N LYS A 75 6.67 -11.05 16.49
CA LYS A 75 6.27 -12.46 16.49
C LYS A 75 7.46 -13.42 16.49
N ASN A 76 8.52 -13.09 15.76
CA ASN A 76 9.72 -13.91 15.61
C ASN A 76 10.96 -13.05 15.77
N PHE A 77 11.69 -13.24 16.87
CA PHE A 77 12.98 -12.60 17.10
C PHE A 77 13.97 -13.57 17.72
N ARG A 78 15.26 -13.25 17.62
CA ARG A 78 16.33 -13.93 18.34
C ARG A 78 17.28 -12.87 18.86
N GLU A 79 17.44 -12.81 20.18
CA GLU A 79 18.29 -11.82 20.86
C GLU A 79 17.92 -10.39 20.42
N HIS A 80 18.77 -9.76 19.62
CA HIS A 80 18.61 -8.38 19.14
C HIS A 80 18.13 -8.27 17.69
N TYR A 81 17.72 -9.39 17.05
CA TYR A 81 17.45 -9.44 15.63
C TYR A 81 16.06 -9.99 15.30
N VAL A 82 15.46 -9.43 14.24
CA VAL A 82 14.25 -9.97 13.60
C VAL A 82 14.61 -11.28 12.90
N ARG A 83 13.84 -12.34 13.13
CA ARG A 83 14.06 -13.63 12.48
C ARG A 83 13.11 -13.79 11.30
N ALA A 84 13.67 -13.86 10.09
CA ALA A 84 12.95 -14.11 8.85
C ALA A 84 13.63 -15.26 8.05
N PRO A 85 12.91 -15.91 7.13
CA PRO A 85 13.52 -16.81 6.16
C PRO A 85 14.65 -16.11 5.39
N LYS A 86 15.69 -16.85 5.04
CA LYS A 86 16.79 -16.30 4.25
C LYS A 86 16.24 -15.86 2.88
N MET A 87 16.59 -14.65 2.45
CA MET A 87 16.33 -14.22 1.08
C MET A 87 17.17 -15.10 0.15
N ASN A 88 16.50 -15.84 -0.74
CA ASN A 88 17.12 -16.57 -1.84
C ASN A 88 17.20 -15.68 -3.07
#